data_AF-A0A6L3ZGA2-F1
#
_entry.id   AF-A0A6L3ZGA2-F1
#
_cell.length_a   1.000
_cell.length_b   1.000
_cell.length_c   1.000
_cell.angle_alpha   90.00
_cell.angle_beta   90.00
_cell.angle_gamma   90.00
#
_symmetry.space_group_name_H-M   'P 1'
#
loop_
_entity.id
_entity.type
_entity.pdbx_description
1 polymer ?
#
loop_
_entity_poly.entity_id
_entity_poly.type
_entity_poly.pdbx_seq_one_letter_code
_entity_poly.pdbx_strand_id
1 'polypeptide(L)'
;MFTKSIKIVFITLALVLIAQSAEAQCAMCKATAESNAQGGGGIASGLNEGILWLMFFPYMLLGGVAYLWYRHNKKTKNQVANEN
;
A
#
# COMPACT_ATOMS: atom_id res chain seq x y z
N MET A 1 26.24 -11.05 21.66
CA MET A 1 25.56 -10.48 20.47
C MET A 1 24.28 -11.27 20.14
N PHE A 2 24.33 -12.60 20.11
CA PHE A 2 23.16 -13.49 19.88
C PHE A 2 21.95 -13.28 20.81
N THR A 3 22.16 -13.01 22.09
CA THR A 3 21.07 -12.82 23.07
C THR A 3 20.27 -11.53 22.86
N LYS A 4 20.85 -10.50 22.26
CA LYS A 4 20.12 -9.27 21.91
C LYS A 4 19.20 -9.50 20.71
N SER A 5 19.68 -10.24 19.71
CA SER A 5 18.89 -10.59 18.52
C SER A 5 17.70 -11.50 18.85
N ILE A 6 17.87 -12.45 19.77
CA ILE A 6 16.76 -13.29 20.28
C ILE A 6 15.67 -12.45 20.97
N LYS A 7 16.05 -11.47 21.79
CA LYS A 7 15.08 -10.58 22.46
C LYS A 7 14.30 -9.74 21.46
N ILE A 8 14.97 -9.23 20.42
CA ILE A 8 14.32 -8.45 19.35
C ILE A 8 13.30 -9.33 18.62
N VAL A 9 13.70 -10.54 18.19
CA VAL A 9 12.80 -11.48 17.51
C VAL A 9 11.58 -11.81 18.38
N PHE A 10 11.77 -12.05 19.68
CA PHE A 10 10.69 -12.38 20.59
C PHE A 10 9.72 -11.20 20.81
N ILE A 11 10.24 -9.98 20.91
CA ILE A 11 9.44 -8.75 21.02
C ILE A 11 8.64 -8.51 19.74
N THR A 12 9.25 -8.68 18.57
CA THR A 12 8.57 -8.54 17.28
C THR A 12 7.44 -9.57 17.14
N LEU A 13 7.70 -10.83 17.52
CA LEU A 13 6.69 -11.89 17.48
C LEU A 13 5.51 -11.59 18.42
N ALA A 14 5.78 -11.11 19.64
CA ALA A 14 4.74 -10.73 20.58
C ALA A 14 3.87 -9.57 20.06
N LEU A 15 4.46 -8.56 19.41
CA LEU A 15 3.74 -7.43 18.81
C LEU A 15 2.81 -7.87 17.66
N VAL A 16 3.23 -8.84 16.86
CA VAL A 16 2.40 -9.39 15.77
C VAL A 16 1.22 -10.19 16.34
N LEU A 17 1.42 -10.93 17.42
CA LEU A 17 0.37 -11.74 18.05
C LEU A 17 -0.71 -10.90 18.74
N ILE A 18 -0.37 -9.72 19.25
CA ILE A 18 -1.35 -8.80 19.87
C ILE A 18 -2.03 -7.85 18.87
N ALA A 19 -1.64 -7.88 17.58
CA ALA A 19 -2.23 -7.07 16.53
C ALA A 19 -3.61 -7.61 16.07
N GLN A 20 -4.47 -8.02 17.00
CA GLN A 20 -5.79 -8.58 16.71
C GLN A 20 -6.91 -7.56 16.91
N SER A 21 -7.91 -7.68 16.03
CA SER A 21 -9.08 -6.81 15.82
C SER A 21 -8.75 -5.36 15.49
N ALA A 22 -8.84 -5.03 14.19
CA ALA A 22 -8.89 -3.67 13.69
C ALA A 22 -10.24 -2.99 14.03
N GLU A 23 -10.60 -2.95 15.31
CA GLU A 23 -11.62 -2.05 15.81
C GLU A 23 -10.99 -0.66 15.82
N ALA A 24 -11.46 0.19 14.91
CA ALA A 24 -10.96 1.54 14.72
C ALA A 24 -10.98 2.34 16.03
N GLN A 25 -9.81 2.55 16.62
CA GLN A 25 -9.63 3.24 17.92
C GLN A 25 -9.92 4.75 17.86
N CYS A 26 -10.26 5.28 16.68
CA CYS A 26 -10.55 6.68 16.45
C CYS A 26 -12.00 6.82 16.00
N ALA A 27 -12.79 7.64 16.68
CA ALA A 27 -14.20 7.88 16.34
C ALA A 27 -14.42 8.29 14.87
N MET A 28 -13.43 8.98 14.27
CA MET A 28 -13.43 9.36 12.86
C MET A 28 -13.32 8.16 11.91
N CYS A 29 -12.47 7.18 12.25
CA CYS A 29 -12.28 5.98 11.44
C CYS A 29 -13.51 5.06 11.52
N LYS A 30 -14.15 4.99 12.71
CA LYS A 30 -15.41 4.28 12.92
C LYS A 30 -16.59 4.94 12.17
N ALA A 31 -16.77 6.25 12.30
CA ALA A 31 -17.83 6.98 11.60
C ALA A 31 -17.69 6.90 10.07
N THR A 32 -16.45 6.90 9.55
CA THR A 32 -16.19 6.67 8.13
C THR A 32 -16.62 5.26 7.72
N ALA A 33 -16.26 4.23 8.48
CA ALA A 33 -16.66 2.85 8.20
C ALA A 33 -18.20 2.66 8.28
N GLU A 34 -18.84 3.26 9.28
CA GLU A 34 -20.30 3.17 9.49
C GLU A 34 -21.10 3.95 8.44
N SER A 35 -20.62 5.13 8.02
CA SER A 35 -21.25 5.93 6.95
C SER A 35 -21.20 5.22 5.60
N ASN A 36 -20.10 4.51 5.33
CA ASN A 36 -19.98 3.66 4.14
C ASN A 36 -20.91 2.43 4.21
N ALA A 37 -21.21 1.91 5.40
CA ALA A 37 -22.10 0.77 5.58
C ALA A 37 -23.60 1.14 5.48
N GLN A 38 -24.00 2.34 5.92
CA GLN A 38 -25.40 2.77 6.00
C GLN A 38 -25.95 3.36 4.68
N GLY A 39 -25.09 3.73 3.73
CA GLY A 39 -25.46 4.39 2.46
C GLY A 39 -26.03 3.50 1.34
N GLY A 40 -26.45 2.27 1.63
CA GLY A 40 -27.08 1.38 0.63
C GLY A 40 -26.17 0.28 0.04
N GLY A 41 -25.87 -0.72 0.87
CA GLY A 41 -26.03 -2.14 0.53
C GLY A 41 -25.52 -2.67 -0.82
N GLY A 42 -24.20 -2.79 -0.95
CA GLY A 42 -23.49 -3.57 -1.98
C GLY A 42 -21.98 -3.55 -1.81
N ILE A 43 -21.46 -2.53 -1.11
CA ILE A 43 -20.03 -2.27 -0.92
C ILE A 43 -19.48 -2.90 0.38
N ALA A 44 -20.32 -3.40 1.29
CA ALA A 44 -19.84 -3.98 2.55
C ALA A 44 -19.06 -5.30 2.38
N SER A 45 -19.42 -6.14 1.39
CA SER A 45 -18.68 -7.36 1.03
C SER A 45 -17.46 -7.09 0.13
N GLY A 46 -17.38 -5.89 -0.46
CA GLY A 46 -16.31 -5.47 -1.38
C GLY A 46 -15.42 -4.36 -0.83
N LEU A 47 -15.58 -3.93 0.42
CA LEU A 47 -14.87 -2.77 0.97
C LEU A 47 -13.36 -3.02 1.02
N ASN A 48 -12.94 -4.23 1.43
CA ASN A 48 -11.54 -4.62 1.42
C ASN A 48 -10.98 -4.69 0.00
N GLU A 49 -11.77 -5.15 -0.98
CA GLU A 49 -11.37 -5.11 -2.39
C GLU A 49 -11.31 -3.67 -2.94
N GLY A 50 -12.24 -2.81 -2.54
CA GLY A 50 -12.26 -1.39 -2.92
C GLY A 50 -11.07 -0.63 -2.37
N ILE A 51 -10.66 -0.89 -1.11
CA ILE A 51 -9.46 -0.30 -0.51
C ILE A 51 -8.20 -0.78 -1.24
N LEU A 52 -8.11 -2.08 -1.56
CA LEU A 52 -7.00 -2.63 -2.34
C LEU A 52 -6.93 -1.99 -3.74
N TRP A 53 -8.06 -1.83 -4.43
CA TRP A 53 -8.10 -1.16 -5.74
C TRP A 53 -7.74 0.32 -5.68
N LEU A 54 -8.21 1.04 -4.65
CA LEU A 54 -7.88 2.46 -4.42
C LEU A 54 -6.40 2.68 -4.12
N MET A 55 -5.73 1.74 -3.42
CA MET A 55 -4.29 1.80 -3.21
C MET A 55 -3.48 1.28 -4.40
N PHE A 56 -3.95 0.25 -5.09
CA PHE A 56 -3.25 -0.35 -6.23
C PHE A 56 -3.11 0.61 -7.41
N PHE A 57 -4.17 1.37 -7.70
CA PHE A 57 -4.20 2.31 -8.82
C PHE A 57 -3.10 3.39 -8.77
N PRO A 58 -2.87 4.13 -7.67
CA PRO A 58 -1.80 5.12 -7.60
C PRO A 58 -0.40 4.49 -7.75
N TYR A 59 -0.15 3.29 -7.22
CA TYR A 59 1.14 2.62 -7.41
C TYR A 59 1.35 2.16 -8.85
N MET A 60 0.30 1.65 -9.51
CA MET A 60 0.37 1.26 -10.92
C MET A 60 0.65 2.47 -11.81
N LEU A 61 -0.05 3.58 -11.58
CA LEU A 61 0.16 4.82 -12.33
C LEU A 61 1.59 5.34 -12.17
N LEU A 62 2.11 5.37 -10.94
CA LEU A 62 3.47 5.79 -10.66
C LEU A 62 4.50 4.92 -11.39
N GLY A 63 4.30 3.59 -11.36
CA GLY A 63 5.13 2.64 -12.08
C GLY A 63 5.08 2.82 -13.61
N GLY A 64 3.90 3.07 -14.16
CA GLY A 64 3.72 3.34 -15.59
C GLY A 64 4.43 4.61 -16.03
N VAL A 65 4.28 5.70 -15.28
CA VAL A 65 4.97 6.98 -15.55
C VAL A 65 6.48 6.80 -15.46
N ALA A 66 6.98 6.14 -14.41
CA ALA A 66 8.41 5.88 -14.24
C ALA A 66 8.98 5.03 -15.39
N TYR A 67 8.26 3.99 -15.83
CA TYR A 67 8.67 3.15 -16.94
C TYR A 67 8.71 3.91 -18.28
N LEU A 68 7.67 4.70 -18.57
CA LEU A 68 7.60 5.51 -19.79
C LEU A 68 8.72 6.55 -19.81
N TRP A 69 8.98 7.20 -18.68
CA TRP A 69 10.07 8.18 -18.53
C TRP A 69 11.45 7.53 -18.74
N TYR A 70 11.69 6.38 -18.11
CA TYR A 70 12.93 5.62 -18.32
C TYR A 70 13.12 5.20 -19.79
N ARG A 71 12.06 4.70 -20.43
CA ARG A 71 12.10 4.28 -21.84
C ARG A 71 12.35 5.47 -22.77
N HIS A 72 11.72 6.62 -22.51
CA HIS A 72 11.94 7.85 -23.27
C HIS A 72 13.40 8.30 -23.18
N ASN A 73 13.94 8.40 -21.96
CA ASN A 73 15.31 8.85 -21.73
C ASN A 73 16.36 7.90 -22.33
N LYS A 74 16.11 6.58 -22.32
CA LYS A 74 17.00 5.61 -22.97
C LYS A 74 17.02 5.77 -24.49
N LYS A 75 15.87 6.06 -25.12
CA LYS A 75 15.82 6.36 -26.56
C LYS A 75 16.62 7.62 -26.87
N THR A 76 16.41 8.71 -26.13
CA THR A 76 17.15 9.96 -26.32
C THR A 76 18.67 9.77 -26.16
N LYS A 77 19.13 9.04 -25.13
CA LYS A 77 20.57 8.75 -24.96
C LYS A 77 21.17 7.96 -26.12
N ASN A 78 20.44 6.98 -26.66
CA ASN A 78 20.91 6.19 -27.79
C ASN A 78 20.93 6.98 -29.12
N GLN A 79 20.04 7.96 -29.28
CA GLN A 79 20.06 8.85 -30.46
C GLN A 79 21.26 9.81 -30.39
N VAL A 80 21.52 10.43 -29.23
CA VAL A 80 22.70 11.30 -29.03
C VAL A 80 24.02 10.52 -29.16
N ALA A 81 24.07 9.25 -28.74
CA ALA A 81 25.27 8.42 -28.89
C ALA A 81 25.52 7.91 -30.33
N ASN A 82 24.53 7.97 -31.22
CA ASN A 82 24.63 7.51 -32.62
C ASN A 82 24.75 8.68 -33.61
N GLU A 83 24.72 9.92 -33.12
CA GLU A 83 24.96 11.15 -33.89
C GLU A 83 26.41 11.68 -33.69
N ASN A 84 27.22 11.03 -32.84
CA ASN A 84 28.65 11.35 -32.63
C ASN A 84 29.56 10.30 -33.25
#